data_AF-A0A7K1GA04-F1
#
_entry.id   AF-A0A7K1GA04-F1
#
_cell.length_a   1.000
_cell.length_b   1.000
_cell.length_c   1.000
_cell.angle_alpha   90.00
_cell.angle_beta   90.00
_cell.angle_gamma   90.00
#
_symmetry.space_group_name_H-M   'P 1'
#
loop_
_entity.id
_entity.type
_entity.pdbx_description
1 polymer ?
#
loop_
_entity_poly.entity_id
_entity_poly.type
_entity_poly.pdbx_seq_one_letter_code
_entity_poly.pdbx_strand_id
1 'polypeptide(L)'
;MRKGLFLLLCCIVGSFNALEAQNVVQKDSLSISEFVKLNEEVKFGTFQVEFNRVINDSRCPKDVMCVRAGEAFVEVLIYKDSKFIQKKKLRIDASGFVTASNNLAFYSENLLIYGFSLTPYPDTSVETKEEDYQLEVVFQPKE
;
A
#
# COMPACT_ATOMS: atom_id res chain seq x y z
N MET A 1 35.84 -52.60 -29.49
CA MET A 1 36.05 -51.67 -28.36
C MET A 1 35.02 -50.56 -28.45
N ARG A 2 33.99 -50.63 -27.60
CA ARG A 2 32.91 -49.64 -27.44
C ARG A 2 33.52 -48.33 -26.91
N LYS A 3 33.38 -47.22 -27.65
CA LYS A 3 33.58 -45.88 -27.08
C LYS A 3 32.22 -45.23 -26.92
N GLY A 4 31.88 -44.99 -25.66
CA GLY A 4 30.56 -44.64 -25.19
C GLY A 4 30.03 -43.35 -25.80
N LEU A 5 28.79 -43.44 -26.26
CA LEU A 5 27.88 -42.32 -26.49
C LEU A 5 27.49 -41.78 -25.11
N PHE A 6 28.19 -40.77 -24.62
CA PHE A 6 27.85 -40.10 -23.36
C PHE A 6 26.82 -39.01 -23.63
N LEU A 7 25.67 -39.17 -22.98
CA LEU A 7 24.57 -38.21 -22.90
C LEU A 7 25.07 -36.80 -22.56
N LEU A 8 24.56 -35.80 -23.27
CA LEU A 8 24.29 -34.49 -22.67
C LEU A 8 22.94 -33.99 -23.19
N LEU A 9 21.87 -34.60 -22.66
CA LEU A 9 20.52 -34.06 -22.72
C LEU A 9 20.49 -32.86 -21.77
N CYS A 10 20.89 -31.68 -22.25
CA CYS A 10 20.63 -30.42 -21.54
C CYS A 10 19.12 -30.18 -21.57
N CYS A 11 18.44 -30.63 -20.53
CA CYS A 11 17.10 -30.18 -20.17
C CYS A 11 17.14 -28.66 -19.96
N ILE A 12 16.82 -27.90 -21.00
CA ILE A 12 16.43 -26.50 -20.86
C ILE A 12 15.02 -26.52 -20.28
N VAL A 13 14.92 -26.81 -18.98
CA VAL A 13 13.73 -26.49 -18.20
C VAL A 13 13.85 -24.99 -17.93
N GLY A 14 13.56 -24.20 -18.95
CA GLY A 14 13.35 -22.77 -18.80
C GLY A 14 12.21 -22.60 -17.82
N SER A 15 12.57 -22.29 -16.57
CA SER A 15 11.60 -21.94 -15.55
C SER A 15 10.90 -20.69 -16.07
N PHE A 16 9.66 -20.84 -16.53
CA PHE A 16 8.75 -19.73 -16.75
C PHE A 16 8.54 -19.07 -15.39
N ASN A 17 9.41 -18.13 -15.04
CA ASN A 17 9.09 -17.16 -14.01
C ASN A 17 7.97 -16.31 -14.62
N ALA A 18 6.73 -16.60 -14.25
CA ALA A 18 5.63 -15.68 -14.51
C ALA A 18 6.01 -14.36 -13.82
N LEU A 19 6.34 -13.34 -14.61
CA LEU A 19 6.34 -11.97 -14.12
C LEU A 19 4.90 -11.67 -13.72
N GLU A 20 4.59 -11.76 -12.43
CA GLU A 20 3.40 -11.14 -11.88
C GLU A 20 3.57 -9.63 -12.08
N ALA A 21 2.95 -9.09 -13.12
CA ALA A 21 2.78 -7.65 -13.25
C ALA A 21 2.06 -7.18 -11.98
N GLN A 22 2.71 -6.32 -11.18
CA GLN A 22 2.06 -5.71 -10.03
C GLN A 22 0.91 -4.84 -10.57
N ASN A 23 -0.32 -5.32 -10.45
CA ASN A 23 -1.49 -4.56 -10.87
C ASN A 23 -1.60 -3.31 -9.97
N VAL A 24 -1.40 -2.14 -10.57
CA VAL A 24 -1.61 -0.85 -9.92
C VAL A 24 -3.09 -0.66 -9.71
N VAL A 25 -3.48 -0.37 -8.47
CA VAL A 25 -4.87 -0.09 -8.09
C VAL A 25 -5.20 1.34 -8.50
N GLN A 26 -6.32 1.49 -9.22
CA GLN A 26 -6.88 2.78 -9.61
C GLN A 26 -8.23 2.98 -8.91
N LYS A 27 -8.54 4.22 -8.54
CA LYS A 27 -9.88 4.60 -8.06
C LYS A 27 -10.84 4.54 -9.24
N ASP A 28 -11.91 3.78 -9.10
CA ASP A 28 -12.99 3.74 -10.09
C ASP A 28 -14.05 4.83 -9.78
N SER A 29 -15.09 4.91 -10.60
CA SER A 29 -16.16 5.92 -10.44
C SER A 29 -17.03 5.73 -9.20
N LEU A 30 -17.01 4.54 -8.58
CA LEU A 30 -17.80 4.21 -7.39
C LEU A 30 -16.99 4.31 -6.10
N SER A 31 -15.67 4.44 -6.23
CA SER A 31 -14.74 4.61 -5.13
C SER A 31 -15.01 5.92 -4.39
N ILE A 32 -15.08 5.84 -3.07
CA ILE A 32 -15.21 7.00 -2.19
C ILE A 32 -13.87 7.19 -1.48
N SER A 33 -13.39 8.43 -1.45
CA SER A 33 -12.10 8.79 -0.85
C SER A 33 -12.28 9.87 0.20
N GLU A 34 -11.66 9.68 1.36
CA GLU A 34 -11.67 10.64 2.46
C GLU A 34 -10.29 10.77 3.09
N PHE A 35 -9.93 11.98 3.51
CA PHE A 35 -8.70 12.24 4.25
C PHE A 35 -8.97 12.16 5.75
N VAL A 36 -8.18 11.35 6.44
CA VAL A 36 -8.31 11.08 7.89
C VAL A 36 -7.06 11.60 8.58
N LYS A 37 -7.22 12.42 9.61
CA LYS A 37 -6.10 12.89 10.43
C LYS A 37 -5.60 11.80 11.38
N LEU A 38 -4.38 11.97 11.87
CA LEU A 38 -3.80 11.08 12.89
C LEU A 38 -4.72 11.00 14.13
N ASN A 39 -4.96 9.77 14.60
CA ASN A 39 -5.87 9.42 15.70
C ASN A 39 -7.36 9.77 15.46
N GLU A 40 -7.75 10.11 14.23
CA GLU A 40 -9.15 10.25 13.83
C GLU A 40 -9.62 9.03 13.03
N GLU A 41 -10.94 8.93 12.86
CA GLU A 41 -11.58 7.84 12.11
C GLU A 41 -12.54 8.35 11.03
N VAL A 42 -12.67 7.56 9.97
CA VAL A 42 -13.69 7.74 8.92
C VAL A 42 -14.63 6.53 8.90
N LYS A 43 -15.91 6.76 8.56
CA LYS A 43 -16.94 5.73 8.53
C LYS A 43 -17.52 5.57 7.13
N PHE A 44 -17.65 4.32 6.70
CA PHE A 44 -18.33 3.97 5.46
C PHE A 44 -19.23 2.75 5.68
N GLY A 45 -20.54 2.98 5.66
CA GLY A 45 -21.52 1.94 6.02
C GLY A 45 -21.29 1.42 7.44
N THR A 46 -21.01 0.14 7.58
CA THR A 46 -20.70 -0.50 8.87
C THR A 46 -19.22 -0.52 9.22
N PHE A 47 -18.35 -0.09 8.29
CA PHE A 47 -16.90 -0.08 8.49
C PHE A 47 -16.41 1.27 9.01
N GLN A 48 -15.37 1.22 9.82
CA GLN A 48 -14.68 2.39 10.36
C GLN A 48 -13.18 2.15 10.21
N VAL A 49 -12.46 3.18 9.79
CA VAL A 49 -11.00 3.14 9.61
C VAL A 49 -10.40 4.27 10.41
N GLU A 50 -9.55 3.91 11.37
CA GLU A 50 -8.82 4.85 12.20
C GLU A 50 -7.37 4.93 11.73
N PHE A 51 -6.87 6.15 11.52
CA PHE A 51 -5.47 6.38 11.22
C PHE A 51 -4.66 6.46 12.52
N ASN A 52 -4.26 5.31 13.04
CA ASN A 52 -3.70 5.20 14.39
C ASN A 52 -2.30 5.81 14.55
N ARG A 53 -1.35 5.57 13.62
CA ARG A 53 -0.02 6.18 13.72
C ARG A 53 0.78 6.16 12.43
N VAL A 54 1.75 7.06 12.32
CA VAL A 54 2.89 6.94 11.40
C VAL A 54 3.96 6.09 12.08
N ILE A 55 4.36 4.98 11.45
CA ILE A 55 5.43 4.12 11.97
C ILE A 55 6.79 4.70 11.61
N ASN A 56 6.94 5.14 10.36
CA ASN A 56 8.11 5.84 9.86
C ASN A 56 7.76 6.54 8.55
N ASP A 57 8.36 7.69 8.30
CA ASP A 57 8.31 8.35 7.01
C ASP A 57 9.74 8.62 6.52
N SER A 58 10.18 7.83 5.54
CA SER A 58 11.49 7.97 4.89
C SER A 58 11.36 8.46 3.44
N ARG A 59 10.17 8.97 3.06
CA ARG A 59 9.94 9.46 1.70
C ARG A 59 10.94 10.58 1.40
N CYS A 60 11.52 10.51 0.20
CA CYS A 60 12.50 11.49 -0.24
C CYS A 60 11.86 12.88 -0.30
N PRO A 61 12.34 13.90 0.42
CA PRO A 61 11.77 15.24 0.36
C PRO A 61 11.68 15.77 -1.07
N LYS A 62 10.61 16.51 -1.38
CA LYS A 62 10.32 16.98 -2.75
C LYS A 62 11.38 17.93 -3.33
N ASP A 63 12.19 18.53 -2.46
CA ASP A 63 13.26 19.49 -2.76
C ASP A 63 14.66 18.85 -2.74
N VAL A 64 14.75 17.52 -2.66
CA VAL A 64 16.01 16.76 -2.66
C VAL A 64 16.02 15.72 -3.78
N MET A 65 17.19 15.51 -4.39
CA MET A 65 17.40 14.42 -5.34
C MET A 65 17.92 13.17 -4.62
N CYS A 66 17.06 12.19 -4.37
CA CYS A 66 17.48 10.90 -3.81
C CYS A 66 17.89 9.90 -4.89
N VAL A 67 18.93 9.10 -4.61
CA VAL A 67 19.32 7.97 -5.47
C VAL A 67 18.24 6.89 -5.51
N ARG A 68 17.53 6.71 -4.39
CA ARG A 68 16.36 5.83 -4.27
C ARG A 68 15.25 6.59 -3.56
N ALA A 69 14.04 6.57 -4.12
CA ALA A 69 12.86 7.10 -3.45
C ALA A 69 12.53 6.18 -2.25
N GLY A 70 12.51 6.76 -1.04
CA GLY A 70 12.13 6.03 0.17
C GLY A 70 10.62 5.78 0.24
N GLU A 71 10.11 5.44 1.42
CA GLU A 71 8.71 5.09 1.63
C GLU A 71 8.22 5.47 3.03
N ALA A 72 6.92 5.57 3.19
CA ALA A 72 6.30 5.74 4.50
C ALA A 72 5.56 4.47 4.91
N PHE A 73 5.58 4.17 6.20
CA PHE A 73 4.80 3.10 6.79
C PHE A 73 3.84 3.69 7.81
N VAL A 74 2.57 3.33 7.69
CA VAL A 74 1.51 3.76 8.60
C VAL A 74 0.76 2.56 9.15
N GLU A 75 0.08 2.77 10.27
CA GLU A 75 -0.78 1.78 10.90
C GLU A 75 -2.22 2.28 10.93
N VAL A 76 -3.14 1.43 10.48
CA VAL A 76 -4.58 1.70 10.55
C VAL A 76 -5.27 0.62 11.37
N LEU A 77 -6.33 1.01 12.08
CA LEU A 77 -7.24 0.10 12.79
C LEU A 77 -8.56 0.06 12.05
N ILE A 78 -9.08 -1.15 11.86
CA ILE A 78 -10.30 -1.39 11.11
C ILE A 78 -11.32 -1.94 12.08
N TYR A 79 -12.50 -1.33 12.07
CA TYR A 79 -13.65 -1.73 12.86
C TYR A 79 -14.83 -2.04 11.95
N LYS A 80 -15.72 -2.92 12.43
CA LYS A 80 -17.03 -3.17 11.83
C LYS A 80 -18.07 -3.18 12.92
N ASP A 81 -19.15 -2.42 12.75
CA ASP A 81 -20.19 -2.26 13.77
C ASP A 81 -19.61 -1.83 15.13
N SER A 82 -18.62 -0.92 15.09
CA SER A 82 -17.84 -0.43 16.24
C SER A 82 -17.06 -1.49 17.01
N LYS A 83 -16.86 -2.68 16.43
CA LYS A 83 -16.01 -3.73 16.98
C LYS A 83 -14.70 -3.80 16.21
N PHE A 84 -13.59 -3.85 16.94
CA PHE A 84 -12.27 -3.99 16.37
C PHE A 84 -12.17 -5.29 15.56
N ILE A 85 -11.70 -5.19 14.32
CA ILE A 85 -11.50 -6.32 13.41
C ILE A 85 -10.02 -6.62 13.28
N GLN A 86 -9.23 -5.64 12.87
CA GLN A 86 -7.79 -5.84 12.66
C GLN A 86 -7.00 -4.54 12.70
N LYS A 87 -5.69 -4.71 12.89
CA LYS A 87 -4.67 -3.69 12.73
C LYS A 87 -3.87 -4.02 11.48
N LYS A 88 -3.62 -3.03 10.62
CA LYS A 88 -2.86 -3.23 9.38
C LYS A 88 -1.74 -2.20 9.24
N LYS A 89 -0.54 -2.69 8.93
CA LYS A 89 0.58 -1.88 8.47
C LYS A 89 0.47 -1.70 6.95
N LEU A 90 0.49 -0.45 6.50
CA LEU A 90 0.46 -0.07 5.09
C LEU A 90 1.81 0.54 4.68
N ARG A 91 2.19 0.35 3.42
CA ARG A 91 3.35 0.97 2.79
C ARG A 91 2.89 1.99 1.75
N ILE A 92 3.28 3.25 1.94
CA ILE A 92 3.01 4.34 1.01
C ILE A 92 4.30 4.61 0.24
N ASP A 93 4.30 4.20 -1.03
CA ASP A 93 5.45 4.35 -1.91
C ASP A 93 5.60 5.82 -2.34
N ALA A 94 6.83 6.33 -2.38
CA ALA A 94 7.09 7.71 -2.80
C ALA A 94 6.72 7.97 -4.28
N SER A 95 6.68 6.93 -5.11
CA SER A 95 6.16 7.03 -6.49
C SER A 95 4.66 7.32 -6.56
N GLY A 96 3.93 7.10 -5.46
CA GLY A 96 2.46 7.14 -5.44
C GLY A 96 1.80 5.89 -6.02
N PHE A 97 2.55 4.86 -6.41
CA PHE A 97 1.95 3.60 -6.87
C PHE A 97 1.24 2.88 -5.74
N VAL A 98 -0.05 2.62 -5.94
CA VAL A 98 -0.90 1.89 -5.02
C VAL A 98 -1.06 0.46 -5.53
N THR A 99 -0.80 -0.52 -4.66
CA THR A 99 -1.01 -1.94 -4.98
C THR A 99 -1.73 -2.63 -3.84
N ALA A 100 -2.36 -3.77 -4.13
CA ALA A 100 -2.98 -4.58 -3.08
C ALA A 100 -1.97 -5.07 -2.02
N SER A 101 -0.73 -5.36 -2.43
CA SER A 101 0.32 -5.83 -1.50
C SER A 101 0.78 -4.76 -0.51
N ASN A 102 0.76 -3.48 -0.91
CA ASN A 102 1.28 -2.37 -0.12
C ASN A 102 0.18 -1.62 0.65
N ASN A 103 -0.97 -1.38 0.01
CA ASN A 103 -1.95 -0.38 0.43
C ASN A 103 -3.28 -0.96 0.90
N LEU A 104 -3.54 -2.26 0.69
CA LEU A 104 -4.80 -2.89 1.10
C LEU A 104 -4.89 -2.98 2.62
N ALA A 105 -5.78 -2.17 3.20
CA ALA A 105 -6.09 -2.16 4.62
C ALA A 105 -6.99 -3.33 5.01
N PHE A 106 -8.00 -3.61 4.20
CA PHE A 106 -8.99 -4.64 4.46
C PHE A 106 -9.70 -5.08 3.17
N TYR A 107 -10.20 -6.31 3.17
CA TYR A 107 -11.05 -6.84 2.11
C TYR A 107 -12.25 -7.57 2.71
N SER A 108 -13.39 -7.43 2.06
CA SER A 108 -14.60 -8.22 2.31
C SER A 108 -15.16 -8.74 0.99
N GLU A 109 -16.36 -9.32 1.02
CA GLU A 109 -17.06 -9.80 -0.18
C GLU A 109 -17.35 -8.66 -1.16
N ASN A 110 -17.77 -7.49 -0.68
CA ASN A 110 -18.28 -6.40 -1.55
C ASN A 110 -17.44 -5.11 -1.47
N LEU A 111 -16.38 -5.08 -0.66
CA LEU A 111 -15.63 -3.86 -0.39
C LEU A 111 -14.14 -4.15 -0.20
N LEU A 112 -13.31 -3.34 -0.83
CA LEU A 112 -11.88 -3.19 -0.60
C LEU A 112 -11.63 -1.84 0.07
N ILE A 113 -10.74 -1.82 1.06
CA ILE A 113 -10.35 -0.60 1.76
C ILE A 113 -8.85 -0.43 1.59
N TYR A 114 -8.43 0.74 1.10
CA TYR A 114 -7.03 1.06 0.85
C TYR A 114 -6.61 2.32 1.61
N GLY A 115 -5.36 2.37 2.07
CA GLY A 115 -4.69 3.64 2.38
C GLY A 115 -3.89 4.09 1.17
N PHE A 116 -4.39 5.10 0.46
CA PHE A 116 -3.91 5.50 -0.86
C PHE A 116 -2.67 6.41 -0.82
N SER A 117 -2.72 7.47 -0.02
CA SER A 117 -1.68 8.50 0.00
C SER A 117 -1.54 9.10 1.39
N LEU A 118 -0.35 9.62 1.70
CA LEU A 118 -0.03 10.27 2.99
C LEU A 118 0.37 11.71 2.73
N THR A 119 -0.28 12.65 3.40
CA THR A 119 -0.03 14.10 3.30
C THR A 119 0.32 14.64 4.69
N PRO A 120 1.23 15.62 4.85
CA PRO A 120 2.02 16.25 3.79
C PRO A 120 3.11 15.32 3.25
N TYR A 121 3.62 15.67 2.06
CA TYR A 121 4.85 15.06 1.54
C TYR A 121 6.06 15.85 2.06
N PRO A 122 7.16 15.19 2.49
CA PRO A 122 8.28 15.87 3.16
C PRO A 122 8.92 16.99 2.32
N ASP A 123 9.37 18.05 3.01
CA ASP A 123 10.01 19.25 2.47
C ASP A 123 11.09 19.69 3.45
N THR A 124 12.33 19.92 3.02
CA THR A 124 13.41 20.29 3.97
C THR A 124 13.27 21.70 4.53
N SER A 125 12.44 22.55 3.91
CA SER A 125 12.18 23.91 4.38
C SER A 125 11.13 24.00 5.49
N VAL A 126 10.33 22.94 5.71
CA VAL A 126 9.25 22.90 6.70
C VAL A 126 9.32 21.60 7.49
N GLU A 127 9.47 21.70 8.80
CA GLU A 127 9.37 20.53 9.68
C GLU A 127 7.94 19.99 9.70
N THR A 128 7.75 18.73 9.30
CA THR A 128 6.48 18.02 9.40
C THR A 128 6.26 17.52 10.81
N LYS A 129 5.17 17.94 11.46
CA LYS A 129 4.78 17.40 12.76
C LYS A 129 3.84 16.21 12.61
N GLU A 130 3.76 15.38 13.65
CA GLU A 130 2.85 14.22 13.63
C GLU A 130 1.38 14.62 13.39
N GLU A 131 0.95 15.73 14.00
CA GLU A 131 -0.41 16.28 13.88
C GLU A 131 -0.77 16.78 12.47
N ASP A 132 0.21 17.01 11.61
CA ASP A 132 -0.01 17.45 10.24
C ASP A 132 -0.44 16.29 9.32
N TYR A 133 -0.19 15.05 9.73
CA TYR A 133 -0.42 13.90 8.88
C TYR A 133 -1.91 13.60 8.66
N GLN A 134 -2.22 13.34 7.39
CA GLN A 134 -3.51 12.87 6.90
C GLN A 134 -3.29 11.69 5.95
N LEU A 135 -4.02 10.62 6.18
CA LEU A 135 -4.08 9.44 5.32
C LEU A 135 -5.32 9.53 4.44
N GLU A 136 -5.14 9.41 3.13
CA GLU A 136 -6.26 9.21 2.21
C GLU A 136 -6.72 7.75 2.29
N VAL A 137 -7.95 7.53 2.75
CA VAL A 137 -8.59 6.22 2.82
C VAL A 137 -9.59 6.11 1.67
N VAL A 138 -9.49 5.02 0.90
CA VAL A 138 -10.39 4.74 -0.22
C VAL A 138 -11.21 3.50 0.07
N PHE A 139 -12.52 3.66 -0.05
CA PHE A 139 -13.52 2.61 -0.02
C PHE A 139 -13.91 2.28 -1.46
N GLN A 140 -13.45 1.13 -1.95
CA GLN A 140 -13.67 0.69 -3.33
C GLN A 140 -14.60 -0.53 -3.33
N PRO A 141 -15.85 -0.40 -3.82
CA PRO A 141 -16.74 -1.54 -4.02
C PRO A 141 -16.11 -2.59 -4.92
N LYS A 142 -16.40 -3.87 -4.65
CA LYS A 142 -16.04 -4.96 -5.59
C LYS A 142 -17.15 -5.12 -6.62
N GLU A 143 -16.75 -5.24 -7.89
CA GLU A 143 -17.63 -5.64 -8.99
C GLU A 143 -18.10 -7.10 -8.84
#